data_AF-A0A6B2EFI9-F1
#
_entry.id   AF-A0A6B2EFI9-F1
#
_cell.length_a   1.000
_cell.length_b   1.000
_cell.length_c   1.000
_cell.angle_alpha   90.00
_cell.angle_beta   90.00
_cell.angle_gamma   90.00
#
_symmetry.space_group_name_H-M   'P 1'
#
loop_
_entity.id
_entity.type
_entity.pdbx_description
1 polymer ?
#
loop_
_entity_poly.entity_id
_entity_poly.type
_entity_poly.pdbx_seq_one_letter_code
_entity_poly.pdbx_strand_id
1 'polypeptide(L)' 'MINKIKKCLEKYYYQYTLATCISILEPWERKFVNTLVVIILVLLTFSSFFYLPEYTERLLKVFTPSETVGIQSVSAEQI' A
#
# COMPACT_ATOMS: atom_id res chain seq x y z
N MET A 1 12.85 28.73 -6.04
CA MET A 1 12.35 28.61 -4.65
C MET A 1 10.85 28.89 -4.51
N ILE A 2 10.33 29.96 -5.13
CA ILE A 2 8.89 30.32 -5.13
C ILE A 2 7.95 29.12 -5.43
N ASN A 3 8.28 28.25 -6.41
CA ASN A 3 7.42 27.12 -6.75
C ASN A 3 7.31 26.06 -5.64
N LYS A 4 8.35 25.88 -4.81
CA LYS A 4 8.27 24.96 -3.66
C LYS A 4 7.35 25.52 -2.58
N ILE A 5 7.42 26.83 -2.35
CA ILE A 5 6.56 27.54 -1.40
C ILE A 5 5.10 27.46 -1.85
N LYS A 6 4.81 27.71 -3.14
CA LYS A 6 3.46 27.58 -3.70
C LYS A 6 2.89 26.17 -3.51
N LYS A 7 3.67 25.12 -3.79
CA LYS A 7 3.24 23.73 -3.59
C LYS A 7 3.02 23.37 -2.11
N CYS A 8 3.83 23.89 -1.20
CA CYS A 8 3.58 23.72 0.23
C CYS A 8 2.30 24.43 0.66
N LEU A 9 2.07 25.66 0.18
CA LEU A 9 0.88 26.43 0.52
C LEU A 9 -0.39 25.77 -0.02
N GLU A 10 -0.33 25.21 -1.24
CA GLU A 10 -1.42 24.46 -1.85
C GLU A 10 -1.73 23.18 -1.05
N LYS A 11 -0.72 22.42 -0.64
CA LYS A 11 -0.91 21.25 0.24
C LYS A 11 -1.56 21.64 1.56
N TYR A 12 -1.09 22.72 2.18
CA TYR A 12 -1.63 23.19 3.46
C TYR A 12 -3.08 23.69 3.32
N TYR A 13 -3.38 24.41 2.24
CA TYR A 13 -4.73 24.85 1.90
C TYR A 13 -5.68 23.66 1.71
N TYR A 14 -5.22 22.62 1.02
CA TYR A 14 -6.02 21.41 0.81
C TYR A 14 -6.30 20.67 2.12
N GLN A 15 -5.28 20.51 2.98
CA GLN A 15 -5.44 19.92 4.31
C GLN A 15 -6.41 20.71 5.18
N TYR A 16 -6.30 22.04 5.17
CA TYR A 16 -7.19 22.93 5.91
C TYR A 16 -8.64 22.82 5.44
N THR A 17 -8.85 22.75 4.13
CA THR A 17 -10.18 22.59 3.53
C THR A 17 -10.80 21.26 3.97
N LEU A 18 -10.05 20.15 3.88
CA LEU A 18 -10.51 18.85 4.34
C LEU A 18 -10.85 18.85 5.84
N ALA A 19 -9.98 19.41 6.68
CA ALA A 19 -10.21 19.52 8.11
C ALA A 19 -11.45 20.37 8.43
N THR A 20 -11.67 21.45 7.69
CA THR A 20 -12.86 22.30 7.83
C THR A 20 -14.12 21.57 7.43
N CYS A 21 -14.12 20.84 6.30
CA CYS A 21 -15.25 20.01 5.88
C CYS A 21 -15.58 18.95 6.92
N ILE A 22 -14.56 18.23 7.40
CA ILE A 22 -14.68 17.26 8.51
C ILE A 22 -15.23 17.95 9.76
N SER A 23 -14.90 19.22 9.97
CA SER A 23 -15.37 19.97 11.14
C SER A 23 -16.84 20.41 11.07
N ILE A 24 -17.46 20.43 9.91
CA ILE A 24 -18.87 20.85 9.80
C ILE A 24 -19.82 19.66 9.96
N LEU A 25 -19.32 18.44 9.74
CA LEU A 25 -20.06 17.19 9.93
C LEU A 25 -20.44 16.96 11.41
N GLU A 26 -21.54 16.22 11.60
CA GLU A 26 -22.03 15.85 12.92
C GLU A 26 -20.99 15.02 13.70
N PRO A 27 -21.00 15.07 15.05
CA PRO A 27 -20.03 14.36 15.88
C PRO A 27 -20.01 12.85 15.65
N TRP A 28 -21.12 12.27 15.18
CA TRP A 28 -21.20 10.85 14.83
C TRP A 28 -20.56 10.56 13.45
N GLU A 29 -20.81 11.41 12.44
CA GLU A 29 -20.28 11.24 11.07
C GLU A 29 -18.77 11.41 11.02
N ARG A 30 -18.22 12.34 11.81
CA ARG A 30 -16.78 12.50 11.99
C ARG A 30 -16.10 11.21 12.46
N LYS A 31 -16.73 10.50 13.40
CA LYS A 31 -16.23 9.21 13.90
C LYS A 31 -16.29 8.16 12.80
N PHE A 32 -17.39 8.12 12.02
CA PHE A 32 -17.53 7.20 10.89
C PHE A 32 -16.43 7.39 9.83
N VAL A 33 -16.17 8.62 9.39
CA VAL A 33 -15.13 8.91 8.39
C VAL A 33 -13.74 8.51 8.90
N ASN A 34 -13.42 8.84 10.16
CA ASN A 34 -12.13 8.46 10.75
C ASN A 34 -11.98 6.93 10.83
N THR A 35 -13.03 6.22 11.25
CA THR A 35 -13.06 4.75 11.26
C THR A 35 -12.89 4.17 9.85
N LEU A 36 -13.56 4.74 8.84
CA LEU A 36 -13.45 4.31 7.45
C LEU A 36 -12.01 4.48 6.92
N VAL A 37 -11.35 5.61 7.22
CA VAL A 37 -9.94 5.82 6.86
C VAL A 37 -9.03 4.78 7.52
N VAL A 38 -9.26 4.47 8.81
CA VAL A 38 -8.50 3.42 9.50
C VAL A 38 -8.74 2.05 8.87
N ILE A 39 -9.98 1.71 8.53
CA ILE A 39 -10.31 0.45 7.86
C ILE A 39 -9.59 0.34 6.52
N ILE A 40 -9.62 1.40 5.70
CA ILE A 40 -8.90 1.41 4.41
C ILE A 40 -7.39 1.26 4.63
N LEU A 41 -6.82 1.95 5.61
CA LEU A 41 -5.39 1.85 5.92
C LEU A 41 -5.01 0.43 6.37
N VAL A 42 -5.81 -0.19 7.23
CA VAL A 42 -5.63 -1.56 7.69
C VAL A 42 -5.75 -2.53 6.52
N LEU A 43 -6.77 -2.37 5.66
CA LEU A 43 -7.00 -3.23 4.51
C LEU A 43 -5.87 -3.10 3.48
N LEU A 44 -5.39 -1.89 3.22
CA LEU A 44 -4.26 -1.61 2.33
C LEU A 44 -2.98 -2.23 2.88
N THR A 45 -2.74 -2.07 4.18
CA THR A 45 -1.57 -2.61 4.86
C THR A 45 -1.62 -4.13 4.87
N PHE A 46 -2.76 -4.72 5.21
CA PHE A 46 -3.01 -6.15 5.17
C PHE A 46 -2.76 -6.71 3.77
N SER A 47 -3.34 -6.11 2.74
CA SER A 47 -3.11 -6.48 1.35
C SER A 47 -1.61 -6.41 1.01
N SER A 48 -0.95 -5.30 1.34
CA SER A 48 0.48 -5.15 1.08
C SER A 48 1.29 -6.26 1.77
N PHE A 49 1.11 -6.50 3.07
CA PHE A 49 1.86 -7.53 3.78
C PHE A 49 1.56 -8.95 3.30
N PHE A 50 0.32 -9.21 2.88
CA PHE A 50 -0.07 -10.55 2.43
C PHE A 50 0.46 -10.85 1.03
N TYR A 51 0.35 -9.90 0.11
CA TYR A 51 0.70 -10.12 -1.30
C TYR A 51 2.17 -9.81 -1.64
N LEU A 52 2.79 -8.83 -0.98
CA LEU A 52 4.18 -8.45 -1.24
C LEU A 52 5.22 -9.59 -1.06
N PRO A 53 5.15 -10.48 -0.05
CA PRO A 53 6.12 -11.58 0.07
C PRO A 53 6.03 -12.55 -1.11
N GLU A 54 4.82 -12.90 -1.54
CA GLU A 54 4.61 -13.78 -2.70
C GLU A 54 5.22 -13.14 -3.97
N TYR A 55 4.97 -11.86 -4.21
CA TYR A 55 5.60 -11.15 -5.33
C TYR A 55 7.12 -11.07 -5.20
N THR A 56 7.65 -10.87 -4.00
CA THR A 56 9.09 -10.80 -3.76
C THR A 56 9.77 -12.15 -4.04
N GLU A 57 9.16 -13.26 -3.64
CA GLU A 57 9.67 -14.61 -3.95
C GLU A 57 9.65 -14.91 -5.45
N ARG A 58 8.59 -14.50 -6.16
CA ARG A 58 8.49 -14.65 -7.61
C ARG A 58 9.55 -13.82 -8.32
N LEU A 59 9.77 -12.58 -7.89
CA LEU A 59 10.82 -11.73 -8.44
C LEU A 59 12.21 -12.31 -8.17
N LEU A 60 12.50 -12.76 -6.94
CA LEU A 60 13.78 -13.39 -6.61
C LEU A 60 14.07 -14.62 -7.47
N LYS A 61 13.07 -15.48 -7.72
CA LYS A 61 13.21 -16.63 -8.63
C LYS A 61 13.52 -16.23 -10.07
N VAL A 62 13.02 -15.08 -10.53
CA VAL A 62 13.32 -14.54 -11.87
C VAL A 62 14.72 -13.91 -11.92
N PHE A 63 15.14 -13.21 -10.86
CA PHE A 63 16.42 -12.50 -10.81
C PHE A 63 17.61 -13.40 -10.45
N THR A 64 17.39 -14.52 -9.77
CA THR A 64 18.41 -15.52 -9.46
C THR A 64 18.13 -16.82 -10.23
N PRO A 65 18.44 -16.87 -11.55
CA PRO A 65 18.27 -18.08 -12.36
C PRO A 65 19.29 -19.20 -12.02
N SER A 66 19.94 -19.19 -10.85
CA SER A 66 21.09 -20.02 -10.53
C SER A 66 20.84 -20.92 -9.31
N GLU A 67 19.85 -21.84 -9.39
CA GLU A 67 19.89 -23.16 -8.70
C GLU A 67 18.76 -24.13 -9.15
N THR A 68 18.35 -24.15 -10.42
CA THR A 68 17.41 -25.19 -10.90
C THR A 68 17.80 -25.72 -12.27
N VAL A 69 19.03 -26.24 -12.34
CA VAL A 69 19.38 -27.28 -13.32
C VAL A 69 19.36 -28.68 -12.66
N GLY A 70 19.23 -28.78 -11.33
CA GLY A 70 19.37 -30.05 -10.60
C GLY A 70 18.14 -30.63 -9.88
N ILE A 71 16.99 -29.93 -9.81
CA ILE A 71 15.81 -30.38 -9.01
C ILE A 71 14.52 -30.33 -9.84
N GLN A 72 14.59 -30.61 -11.14
CA GLN A 72 13.39 -30.96 -11.92
C GLN A 72 13.51 -32.33 -12.61
N SER A 73 14.72 -32.85 -12.79
CA SER A 73 14.96 -34.15 -13.43
C SER A 73 14.72 -35.36 -12.52
N VAL A 74 14.55 -35.19 -11.20
CA VAL A 74 14.36 -36.31 -10.24
C VAL A 74 12.91 -36.52 -9.80
N SER A 75 11.95 -35.71 -10.28
CA SER A 75 10.51 -35.95 -10.00
C SER A 75 9.72 -36.45 -11.20
N ALA A 76 10.28 -36.40 -12.42
CA ALA A 76 9.63 -36.86 -13.64
C ALA A 76 9.96 -38.32 -14.02
N GLU A 77 10.79 -39.02 -13.23
CA GLU A 77 11.19 -40.42 -13.49
C GLU A 77 10.59 -41.40 -12.46
N GLN A 78 9.51 -41.06 -11.75
CA GLN A 78 8.87 -41.99 -10.78
C GLN A 78 7.33 -42.01 -10.83
N ILE A 79 6.71 -41.65 -11.96
CA ILE A 79 5.31 -42.01 -12.27
C ILE A 79 5.22 -42.43 -13.73
#